data_AF-A0A2D7HVJ3-F1
#
_entry.id   AF-A0A2D7HVJ3-F1
#
_cell.length_a   1.000
_cell.length_b   1.000
_cell.length_c   1.000
_cell.angle_alpha   90.00
_cell.angle_beta   90.00
_cell.angle_gamma   90.00
#
_symmetry.space_group_name_H-M   'P 1'
#
loop_
_entity.id
_entity.type
_entity.pdbx_description
1 polymer ?
#
loop_
_entity_poly.entity_id
_entity_poly.type
_entity_poly.pdbx_seq_one_letter_code
_entity_poly.pdbx_strand_id
1 'polypeptide(L)'
;MKVRCLNRSQKAFTLIELMIVVALIGVLASLAIPSFRTYQMKSKRAEAFGNLATLAQTQKSYFAEFSGFVAAAPEPGATTGEVPTSTKRSVAPISAAYASLGWTPEGDVFFDYDTSVPGFGDCSCTACFTATAYGDLDSSGTMSEITFFHPDSNGGFCTVGVSGHGPPTDGVTSQVIWNSPVRHPSSDFF
;
A
#
# COMPACT_ATOMS: atom_id res chain seq x y z
N MET A 1 -54.64 10.76 -46.13
CA MET A 1 -53.62 10.19 -45.23
C MET A 1 -54.23 10.01 -43.85
N LYS A 2 -54.33 8.77 -43.35
CA LYS A 2 -54.99 8.45 -42.07
C LYS A 2 -53.90 8.10 -41.06
N VAL A 3 -53.55 9.04 -40.18
CA VAL A 3 -52.53 8.86 -39.12
C VAL A 3 -53.15 7.98 -38.03
N ARG A 4 -52.58 6.80 -37.78
CA ARG A 4 -52.95 5.97 -36.62
C ARG A 4 -52.13 6.44 -35.42
N CYS A 5 -52.78 6.98 -34.40
CA CYS A 5 -52.18 7.16 -33.08
C CYS A 5 -52.05 5.79 -32.40
N LEU A 6 -50.82 5.33 -32.20
CA LEU A 6 -50.51 4.18 -31.36
C LEU A 6 -50.87 4.55 -29.92
N ASN A 7 -51.86 3.85 -29.36
CA ASN A 7 -52.33 4.04 -28.00
C ASN A 7 -51.25 3.53 -27.03
N ARG A 8 -50.25 4.36 -26.75
CA ARG A 8 -49.16 4.04 -25.84
C ARG A 8 -49.69 4.19 -24.43
N SER A 9 -50.08 3.07 -23.81
CA SER A 9 -50.42 3.00 -22.39
C SER A 9 -49.24 3.57 -21.58
N GLN A 10 -49.35 4.83 -21.17
CA GLN A 10 -48.39 5.50 -20.31
C GLN A 10 -48.63 4.95 -18.90
N LYS A 11 -47.90 3.90 -18.53
CA LYS A 11 -47.84 3.44 -17.14
C LYS A 11 -47.05 4.48 -16.35
N ALA A 12 -47.75 5.35 -15.62
CA ALA A 12 -47.12 6.21 -14.64
C ALA A 12 -46.68 5.36 -13.45
N PHE A 13 -45.38 5.38 -13.12
CA PHE A 13 -44.87 4.78 -11.89
C PHE A 13 -45.53 5.44 -10.70
N THR A 14 -45.99 4.63 -9.74
CA THR A 14 -46.58 5.17 -8.52
C THR A 14 -45.48 5.71 -7.61
N LEU A 15 -45.75 6.83 -6.92
CA LEU A 15 -44.79 7.40 -5.98
C LEU A 15 -44.44 6.38 -4.87
N ILE A 16 -45.41 5.57 -4.45
CA ILE A 16 -45.23 4.52 -3.45
C ILE A 16 -44.28 3.40 -3.93
N GLU A 17 -44.37 3.00 -5.20
CA GLU A 17 -43.48 1.99 -5.78
C GLU A 17 -42.03 2.47 -5.77
N LEU A 18 -41.81 3.76 -6.09
CA LEU A 18 -40.48 4.35 -6.01
C LEU A 18 -39.98 4.47 -4.56
N MET A 19 -40.84 4.80 -3.59
CA MET A 19 -40.45 4.87 -2.18
C MET A 19 -39.99 3.52 -1.62
N ILE A 20 -40.68 2.43 -1.94
CA ILE A 20 -40.30 1.09 -1.49
C ILE A 20 -38.97 0.67 -2.13
N VAL A 21 -38.78 0.96 -3.42
CA VAL A 21 -37.52 0.64 -4.12
C VAL A 21 -36.33 1.36 -3.49
N VAL A 22 -36.46 2.67 -3.21
CA VAL A 22 -35.39 3.43 -2.56
C VAL A 22 -35.13 2.94 -1.14
N ALA A 23 -36.18 2.57 -0.39
CA ALA A 23 -36.03 2.00 0.95
C ALA A 23 -35.24 0.68 0.93
N LEU A 24 -35.54 -0.22 -0.01
CA LEU A 24 -34.82 -1.49 -0.17
C LEU A 24 -33.37 -1.27 -0.61
N ILE A 25 -33.13 -0.38 -1.58
CA ILE A 25 -31.76 -0.03 -2.02
C ILE A 25 -30.97 0.57 -0.85
N GLY A 26 -31.60 1.39 0.01
CA GLY A 26 -30.96 1.94 1.21
C GLY A 26 -30.49 0.87 2.20
N VAL A 27 -31.31 -0.15 2.46
CA VAL A 27 -30.95 -1.29 3.32
C VAL A 27 -29.83 -2.13 2.71
N LEU A 28 -29.87 -2.38 1.40
CA LEU A 28 -28.82 -3.14 0.72
C LEU A 28 -27.49 -2.37 0.67
N ALA A 29 -27.54 -1.06 0.42
CA ALA A 29 -26.37 -0.20 0.35
C ALA A 29 -25.63 -0.10 1.70
N SER A 30 -26.37 -0.02 2.82
CA SER A 30 -25.76 0.07 4.15
C SER A 30 -24.93 -1.16 4.52
N LEU A 31 -25.32 -2.35 4.03
CA LEU A 31 -24.57 -3.59 4.21
C LEU A 31 -23.43 -3.74 3.18
N ALA A 32 -23.66 -3.32 1.93
CA ALA A 32 -22.71 -3.52 0.84
C ALA A 32 -21.49 -2.59 0.92
N ILE A 33 -21.68 -1.32 1.30
CA ILE A 33 -20.61 -0.31 1.32
C ILE A 33 -19.42 -0.70 2.22
N PRO A 34 -19.59 -1.09 3.50
CA PRO A 34 -18.45 -1.43 4.36
C PRO A 34 -17.68 -2.65 3.82
N SER A 35 -18.39 -3.68 3.35
CA SER A 35 -17.77 -4.88 2.77
C SER A 35 -16.95 -4.55 1.52
N PHE A 36 -17.50 -3.73 0.63
CA PHE A 36 -16.81 -3.31 -0.59
C PHE A 36 -15.54 -2.51 -0.31
N ARG A 37 -15.57 -1.61 0.69
CA ARG A 37 -14.37 -0.86 1.12
C ARG A 37 -13.27 -1.78 1.63
N THR A 38 -13.60 -2.77 2.46
CA THR A 38 -12.61 -3.76 2.93
C THR A 38 -12.01 -4.55 1.77
N TYR A 39 -12.82 -4.95 0.78
CA TYR A 39 -12.33 -5.67 -0.40
C TYR A 39 -11.35 -4.82 -1.22
N GLN A 40 -11.67 -3.53 -1.45
CA GLN A 40 -10.76 -2.62 -2.12
C GLN A 40 -9.44 -2.47 -1.36
N MET A 41 -9.47 -2.25 -0.04
CA MET A 41 -8.26 -2.14 0.78
C MET A 41 -7.40 -3.41 0.72
N LYS A 42 -8.03 -4.60 0.76
CA LYS A 42 -7.32 -5.87 0.60
C LYS A 42 -6.63 -5.99 -0.76
N SER A 43 -7.30 -5.57 -1.83
CA SER A 43 -6.72 -5.56 -3.18
C SER A 43 -5.51 -4.62 -3.27
N LYS A 44 -5.60 -3.43 -2.67
CA LYS A 44 -4.47 -2.48 -2.64
C LYS A 44 -3.28 -3.05 -1.87
N ARG A 45 -3.51 -3.67 -0.71
CA ARG A 45 -2.44 -4.32 0.07
C ARG A 45 -1.79 -5.49 -0.67
N ALA A 46 -2.56 -6.28 -1.42
CA ALA A 46 -2.02 -7.38 -2.21
C ALA A 46 -1.01 -6.90 -3.27
N GLU A 47 -1.25 -5.73 -3.87
CA GLU A 47 -0.31 -5.08 -4.79
C GLU A 47 1.01 -4.73 -4.09
N ALA A 48 0.94 -4.15 -2.89
CA ALA A 48 2.14 -3.82 -2.10
C ALA A 48 2.97 -5.06 -1.77
N PHE A 49 2.32 -6.17 -1.42
CA PHE A 49 3.05 -7.42 -1.14
C PHE A 49 3.77 -7.97 -2.36
N GLY A 50 3.16 -7.89 -3.54
CA GLY A 50 3.83 -8.29 -4.79
C GLY A 50 5.09 -7.46 -5.03
N ASN A 51 4.96 -6.14 -4.97
CA ASN A 51 6.07 -5.22 -5.17
C ASN A 51 7.18 -5.39 -4.11
N LEU A 52 6.83 -5.48 -2.82
CA LEU A 52 7.81 -5.73 -1.75
C LEU A 52 8.52 -7.07 -1.89
N ALA A 53 7.82 -8.13 -2.32
CA ALA A 53 8.45 -9.43 -2.55
C ALA A 53 9.49 -9.36 -3.68
N THR A 54 9.17 -8.66 -4.78
CA THR A 54 10.14 -8.44 -5.86
C THR A 54 11.33 -7.59 -5.40
N LEU A 55 11.09 -6.54 -4.61
CA LEU A 55 12.13 -5.66 -4.06
C LEU A 55 13.06 -6.39 -3.10
N ALA A 56 12.50 -7.24 -2.23
CA ALA A 56 13.29 -8.08 -1.34
C ALA A 56 14.15 -9.09 -2.12
N GLN A 57 13.62 -9.64 -3.21
CA GLN A 57 14.36 -10.56 -4.07
C GLN A 57 15.49 -9.88 -4.83
N THR A 58 15.28 -8.66 -5.35
CA THR A 58 16.32 -7.88 -6.01
C THR A 58 17.41 -7.47 -5.04
N GLN A 59 17.07 -7.07 -3.80
CA GLN A 59 18.04 -6.79 -2.75
C GLN A 59 18.92 -8.00 -2.41
N LYS A 60 18.32 -9.20 -2.27
CA LYS A 60 19.08 -10.44 -2.04
C LYS A 60 20.02 -10.78 -3.20
N SER A 61 19.55 -10.57 -4.43
CA SER A 61 20.35 -10.81 -5.64
C SER A 61 21.52 -9.81 -5.72
N TYR A 62 21.26 -8.54 -5.42
CA TYR A 62 22.27 -7.50 -5.36
C TYR A 62 23.34 -7.79 -4.30
N PHE A 63 22.94 -8.26 -3.10
CA PHE A 63 23.88 -8.67 -2.07
C PHE A 63 24.77 -9.84 -2.52
N ALA A 64 24.22 -10.81 -3.25
CA ALA A 64 25.01 -11.93 -3.77
C ALA A 64 26.09 -11.49 -4.77
N GLU A 65 25.86 -10.40 -5.51
CA GLU A 65 26.80 -9.87 -6.51
C GLU A 65 27.79 -8.86 -5.92
N PHE A 66 27.33 -7.96 -5.05
CA PHE A 66 28.09 -6.79 -4.60
C PHE A 66 28.41 -6.79 -3.10
N SER A 67 27.97 -7.81 -2.35
CA SER A 67 28.21 -7.95 -0.91
C SER A 67 27.70 -6.77 -0.06
N GLY A 68 26.62 -6.11 -0.52
CA GLY A 68 25.99 -4.99 0.17
C GLY A 68 24.50 -4.90 -0.16
N PHE A 69 23.77 -4.12 0.63
CA PHE A 69 22.38 -3.74 0.34
C PHE A 69 22.32 -2.27 -0.06
N VAL A 70 21.29 -1.88 -0.80
CA VAL A 70 21.12 -0.50 -1.26
C VAL A 70 20.05 0.19 -0.42
N ALA A 71 20.35 1.37 0.11
CA ALA A 71 19.34 2.27 0.67
C ALA A 71 18.71 3.10 -0.45
N ALA A 72 17.39 3.20 -0.45
CA ALA A 72 16.62 3.98 -1.40
C ALA A 72 15.54 4.77 -0.66
N ALA A 73 15.41 6.05 -0.98
CA ALA A 73 14.35 6.90 -0.44
C ALA A 73 12.97 6.44 -0.94
N PRO A 74 11.88 6.85 -0.27
CA PRO A 74 10.51 6.52 -0.70
C PRO A 74 10.20 7.02 -2.13
N GLU A 75 9.89 6.12 -3.06
CA GLU A 75 9.51 6.42 -4.45
C GLU A 75 8.20 5.71 -4.82
N PRO A 76 7.37 6.24 -5.75
CA PRO A 76 7.60 7.42 -6.63
C PRO A 76 7.34 8.81 -6.02
N GLY A 77 7.14 8.92 -4.70
CA GLY A 77 6.67 10.15 -4.03
C GLY A 77 7.72 11.09 -3.42
N ALA A 78 9.03 10.95 -3.70
CA ALA A 78 10.09 11.68 -2.98
C ALA A 78 10.01 13.23 -3.05
N THR A 79 9.14 13.81 -3.89
CA THR A 79 9.09 15.26 -4.15
C THR A 79 7.89 16.02 -3.58
N THR A 80 6.82 15.38 -3.09
CA THR A 80 5.60 16.11 -2.70
C THR A 80 5.30 16.19 -1.21
N GLY A 81 6.00 15.46 -0.33
CA GLY A 81 5.64 15.42 1.10
C GLY A 81 4.21 14.93 1.37
N GLU A 82 3.55 14.43 0.33
CA GLU A 82 2.18 13.93 0.35
C GLU A 82 2.24 12.42 0.12
N VAL A 83 1.82 11.70 1.16
CA VAL A 83 1.63 10.26 1.17
C VAL A 83 0.67 9.87 0.03
N PRO A 84 0.89 8.73 -0.68
CA PRO A 84 -0.04 8.32 -1.71
C PRO A 84 -1.41 8.17 -1.10
N THR A 85 -2.39 8.88 -1.66
CA THR A 85 -3.77 8.78 -1.23
C THR A 85 -4.46 7.66 -2.01
N SER A 86 -5.78 7.54 -1.89
CA SER A 86 -6.57 6.45 -2.49
C SER A 86 -6.42 6.23 -4.01
N THR A 87 -5.65 7.05 -4.72
CA THR A 87 -5.32 6.97 -6.16
C THR A 87 -3.90 6.46 -6.42
N LYS A 88 -3.72 5.72 -7.51
CA LYS A 88 -2.40 5.24 -7.94
C LYS A 88 -1.51 6.40 -8.39
N ARG A 89 -0.20 6.25 -8.21
CA ARG A 89 0.83 7.16 -8.72
C ARG A 89 1.71 6.49 -9.75
N SER A 90 2.11 7.28 -10.73
CA SER A 90 3.01 6.86 -11.80
C SER A 90 4.44 6.70 -11.32
N VAL A 91 5.13 5.69 -11.85
CA VAL A 91 6.46 5.19 -11.42
C VAL A 91 7.64 6.07 -11.85
N ALA A 92 7.43 7.31 -12.29
CA ALA A 92 8.49 8.12 -12.91
C ALA A 92 8.97 9.30 -12.04
N PRO A 93 10.30 9.51 -11.84
CA PRO A 93 11.46 8.69 -12.24
C PRO A 93 12.04 7.84 -11.10
N ILE A 94 12.56 6.66 -11.47
CA ILE A 94 13.29 5.74 -10.59
C ILE A 94 14.60 6.40 -10.15
N SER A 95 14.84 6.51 -8.84
CA SER A 95 16.08 7.05 -8.29
C SER A 95 17.31 6.22 -8.70
N ALA A 96 18.52 6.80 -8.63
CA ALA A 96 19.75 6.08 -8.94
C ALA A 96 19.95 4.81 -8.07
N ALA A 97 19.41 4.82 -6.85
CA ALA A 97 19.42 3.68 -5.94
C ALA A 97 18.54 2.52 -6.43
N TYR A 98 17.32 2.82 -6.90
CA TYR A 98 16.47 1.78 -7.48
C TYR A 98 16.97 1.32 -8.86
N ALA A 99 17.60 2.22 -9.62
CA ALA A 99 18.25 1.88 -10.87
C ALA A 99 19.43 0.91 -10.68
N SER A 100 20.22 1.06 -9.60
CA SER A 100 21.31 0.12 -9.30
C SER A 100 20.81 -1.24 -8.83
N LEU A 101 19.63 -1.30 -8.19
CA LEU A 101 18.93 -2.54 -7.86
C LEU A 101 18.28 -3.21 -9.08
N GLY A 102 18.13 -2.49 -10.19
CA GLY A 102 17.35 -2.95 -11.34
C GLY A 102 15.88 -3.16 -11.02
N TRP A 103 15.36 -2.49 -9.98
CA TRP A 103 14.00 -2.66 -9.50
C TRP A 103 13.10 -1.50 -9.93
N THR A 104 11.87 -1.84 -10.30
CA THR A 104 10.79 -0.89 -10.56
C THR A 104 9.46 -1.54 -10.18
N PRO A 105 8.52 -0.79 -9.58
CA PRO A 105 7.21 -1.34 -9.28
C PRO A 105 6.39 -1.61 -10.55
N GLU A 106 5.49 -2.59 -10.46
CA GLU A 106 4.67 -3.02 -11.60
C GLU A 106 3.52 -2.03 -11.88
N GLY A 107 3.76 -1.11 -12.83
CA GLY A 107 2.77 -0.10 -13.22
C GLY A 107 2.47 0.90 -12.11
N ASP A 108 1.38 1.65 -12.25
CA ASP A 108 1.04 2.67 -11.25
C ASP A 108 0.68 2.04 -9.90
N VAL A 109 1.18 2.60 -8.81
CA VAL A 109 1.12 2.00 -7.47
C VAL A 109 0.37 2.84 -6.45
N PHE A 110 -0.28 2.18 -5.48
CA PHE A 110 -0.93 2.85 -4.34
C PHE A 110 0.01 3.17 -3.17
N PHE A 111 1.26 2.72 -3.22
CA PHE A 111 2.24 2.85 -2.14
C PHE A 111 3.54 3.45 -2.67
N ASP A 112 4.24 4.18 -1.80
CA ASP A 112 5.66 4.43 -1.96
C ASP A 112 6.46 3.30 -1.37
N TYR A 113 7.60 3.00 -1.97
CA TYR A 113 8.51 1.99 -1.50
C TYR A 113 9.84 2.64 -1.11
N ASP A 114 10.38 2.29 0.05
CA ASP A 114 11.72 2.64 0.49
C ASP A 114 12.53 1.39 0.81
N THR A 115 13.85 1.55 0.87
CA THR A 115 14.73 0.55 1.47
C THR A 115 15.71 1.20 2.42
N SER A 116 15.85 0.63 3.62
CA SER A 116 16.81 1.08 4.63
C SER A 116 17.82 -0.02 4.94
N VAL A 117 19.06 0.38 5.21
CA VAL A 117 20.23 -0.51 5.39
C VAL A 117 21.01 -0.06 6.64
N PRO A 118 21.98 -0.85 7.12
CA PRO A 118 22.65 -0.59 8.38
C PRO A 118 23.29 0.79 8.43
N GLY A 119 22.92 1.58 9.46
CA GLY A 119 23.40 2.97 9.62
C GLY A 119 22.43 4.04 9.10
N PHE A 120 21.29 3.65 8.52
CA PHE A 120 20.17 4.51 8.15
C PHE A 120 18.85 3.90 8.64
N GLY A 121 18.03 4.67 9.37
CA GLY A 121 16.67 4.24 9.77
C GLY A 121 16.63 3.05 10.75
N ASP A 122 15.73 2.09 10.50
CA ASP A 122 15.32 1.03 11.43
C ASP A 122 16.24 -0.21 11.47
N CYS A 123 17.19 -0.36 10.54
CA CYS A 123 18.12 -1.49 10.47
C CYS A 123 19.49 -1.08 11.06
N SER A 124 19.88 -1.68 12.19
CA SER A 124 21.06 -1.27 12.98
C SER A 124 22.19 -2.30 13.07
N CYS A 125 22.06 -3.46 12.43
CA CYS A 125 23.06 -4.53 12.50
C CYS A 125 23.68 -4.86 11.14
N THR A 126 24.77 -5.62 11.13
CA THR A 126 25.48 -5.97 9.90
C THR A 126 24.65 -6.90 9.01
N ALA A 127 24.59 -6.60 7.71
CA ALA A 127 23.90 -7.41 6.71
C ALA A 127 22.37 -7.60 6.93
N CYS A 128 21.68 -6.60 7.48
CA CYS A 128 20.22 -6.48 7.38
C CYS A 128 19.80 -5.50 6.28
N PHE A 129 18.53 -5.58 5.88
CA PHE A 129 17.83 -4.49 5.21
C PHE A 129 16.35 -4.51 5.59
N THR A 130 15.70 -3.37 5.46
CA THR A 130 14.24 -3.26 5.47
C THR A 130 13.77 -2.73 4.14
N ALA A 131 12.61 -3.20 3.70
CA ALA A 131 11.91 -2.67 2.55
C ALA A 131 10.49 -2.34 2.97
N THR A 132 10.06 -1.10 2.81
CA THR A 132 8.78 -0.66 3.37
C THR A 132 7.91 -0.06 2.30
N ALA A 133 6.61 -0.32 2.38
CA ALA A 133 5.58 0.30 1.57
C ALA A 133 4.72 1.23 2.43
N TYR A 134 4.53 2.48 2.02
CA TYR A 134 3.75 3.49 2.74
C TYR A 134 2.63 4.07 1.87
N GLY A 135 1.42 4.23 2.41
CA GLY A 135 0.30 4.87 1.72
C GLY A 135 -0.97 5.01 2.54
N ASP A 136 -1.81 6.00 2.22
CA ASP A 136 -3.13 6.22 2.80
C ASP A 136 -4.21 5.63 1.86
N LEU A 137 -4.66 4.42 2.19
CA LEU A 137 -5.54 3.61 1.34
C LEU A 137 -6.97 4.15 1.23
N ASP A 138 -7.43 4.89 2.25
CA ASP A 138 -8.81 5.36 2.40
C ASP A 138 -8.92 6.89 2.53
N SER A 139 -7.82 7.61 2.35
CA SER A 139 -7.74 9.08 2.45
C SER A 139 -8.20 9.59 3.81
N SER A 140 -7.99 8.81 4.87
CA SER A 140 -8.38 9.14 6.24
C SER A 140 -7.34 10.01 6.97
N GLY A 141 -6.18 10.26 6.35
CA GLY A 141 -5.01 10.86 7.00
C GLY A 141 -4.22 9.89 7.88
N THR A 142 -4.56 8.59 7.80
CA THR A 142 -3.90 7.53 8.54
C THR A 142 -3.04 6.72 7.59
N MET A 143 -1.73 6.65 7.85
CA MET A 143 -0.82 5.91 6.98
C MET A 143 -0.95 4.41 7.20
N SER A 144 -1.09 3.68 6.10
CA SER A 144 -0.80 2.26 6.01
C SER A 144 0.68 2.05 5.70
N GLU A 145 1.36 1.33 6.56
CA GLU A 145 2.74 0.88 6.37
C GLU A 145 2.75 -0.63 6.19
N ILE A 146 3.66 -1.17 5.38
CA ILE A 146 3.93 -2.60 5.23
C ILE A 146 5.44 -2.80 5.13
N THR A 147 6.07 -3.42 6.11
CA THR A 147 7.54 -3.54 6.17
C THR A 147 8.02 -4.99 6.08
N PHE A 148 8.91 -5.27 5.12
CA PHE A 148 9.67 -6.50 5.04
C PHE A 148 11.02 -6.35 5.77
N PHE A 149 11.37 -7.34 6.60
CA PHE A 149 12.65 -7.37 7.32
C PHE A 149 13.51 -8.53 6.84
N HIS A 150 14.73 -8.22 6.43
CA HIS A 150 15.76 -9.23 6.20
C HIS A 150 16.58 -9.46 7.47
N PRO A 151 16.77 -10.72 7.92
CA PRO A 151 17.56 -11.01 9.11
C PRO A 151 19.05 -10.75 8.87
N ASP A 152 19.79 -10.60 9.96
CA ASP A 152 21.24 -10.52 9.97
C ASP A 152 21.91 -11.88 9.71
N SER A 153 23.24 -11.90 9.71
CA SER A 153 24.04 -13.13 9.55
C SER A 153 23.82 -14.19 10.65
N ASN A 154 23.22 -13.82 11.78
CA ASN A 154 22.91 -14.71 12.90
C ASN A 154 21.43 -15.13 12.91
N GLY A 155 20.64 -14.70 11.92
CA GLY A 155 19.20 -14.95 11.86
C GLY A 155 18.37 -14.02 12.77
N GLY A 156 18.98 -12.99 13.36
CA GLY A 156 18.32 -11.97 14.17
C GLY A 156 17.71 -10.85 13.32
N PHE A 157 16.61 -10.28 13.80
CA PHE A 157 15.99 -9.10 13.18
C PHE A 157 16.38 -7.86 13.97
N CYS A 158 16.89 -6.85 13.29
CA CYS A 158 17.40 -5.65 13.92
C CYS A 158 16.31 -4.60 13.90
N THR A 159 15.57 -4.55 14.99
CA THR A 159 14.35 -3.76 15.17
C THR A 159 14.61 -2.67 16.20
N VAL A 160 15.27 -1.57 15.82
CA VAL A 160 15.29 -0.35 16.65
C VAL A 160 14.13 0.53 16.23
N GLY A 161 13.33 1.02 17.18
CA GLY A 161 12.17 1.89 16.90
C GLY A 161 10.80 1.19 16.83
N VAL A 162 10.75 -0.14 16.60
CA VAL A 162 9.50 -0.91 16.60
C VAL A 162 9.32 -1.70 17.91
N SER A 163 9.03 -0.99 19.01
CA SER A 163 8.67 -1.64 20.28
C SER A 163 7.36 -2.42 20.14
N GLY A 164 7.39 -3.72 20.46
CA GLY A 164 6.20 -4.59 20.56
C GLY A 164 5.91 -5.56 19.41
N HIS A 165 6.78 -5.68 18.40
CA HIS A 165 6.43 -6.38 17.16
C HIS A 165 7.51 -7.36 16.74
N GLY A 166 7.31 -8.64 17.07
CA GLY A 166 8.16 -9.76 16.64
C GLY A 166 7.81 -10.26 15.24
N PRO A 167 8.65 -11.11 14.62
CA PRO A 167 8.33 -11.77 13.37
C PRO A 167 7.02 -12.57 13.52
N PRO A 168 6.17 -12.66 12.48
CA PRO A 168 5.05 -13.57 12.53
C PRO A 168 5.56 -14.99 12.69
N THR A 169 4.81 -15.74 13.48
CA THR A 169 5.11 -17.10 13.93
C THR A 169 5.15 -18.14 12.80
N ASP A 170 5.03 -17.73 11.54
CA ASP A 170 5.05 -18.56 10.33
C ASP A 170 6.35 -18.46 9.52
N GLY A 171 7.29 -17.58 9.90
CA GLY A 171 8.67 -17.59 9.42
C GLY A 171 8.88 -17.22 7.95
N VAL A 172 7.90 -16.62 7.25
CA VAL A 172 8.05 -16.30 5.82
C VAL A 172 7.68 -14.86 5.45
N THR A 173 6.91 -14.11 6.25
CA THR A 173 6.55 -12.72 5.88
C THR A 173 6.07 -11.92 7.09
N SER A 174 6.89 -11.01 7.63
CA SER A 174 6.41 -9.95 8.51
C SER A 174 5.54 -8.98 7.71
N GLN A 175 4.23 -9.19 7.67
CA GLN A 175 3.30 -8.18 7.20
C GLN A 175 2.93 -7.28 8.39
N VAL A 176 3.59 -6.14 8.54
CA VAL A 176 3.23 -5.17 9.58
C VAL A 176 2.34 -4.13 8.93
N ILE A 177 1.02 -4.24 9.08
CA ILE A 177 0.06 -3.22 8.62
C ILE A 177 -0.12 -2.19 9.74
N TRP A 178 0.60 -1.07 9.70
CA TRP A 178 0.23 0.07 10.57
C TRP A 178 -1.03 0.75 10.03
N ASN A 179 -1.83 1.32 10.92
CA ASN A 179 -2.84 2.30 10.60
C ASN A 179 -2.67 3.42 11.63
N SER A 180 -1.64 4.24 11.45
CA SER A 180 -1.29 5.32 12.38
C SER A 180 -1.62 6.70 11.79
N PRO A 181 -2.34 7.58 12.51
CA PRO A 181 -2.49 8.98 12.12
C PRO A 181 -1.10 9.62 12.10
N VAL A 182 -0.76 10.30 11.00
CA VAL A 182 0.58 10.84 10.67
C VAL A 182 1.46 11.17 11.89
N ARG A 183 2.60 10.47 12.00
CA ARG A 183 3.82 11.05 12.58
C ARG A 183 5.05 10.37 11.99
N HIS A 184 5.73 11.05 11.07
CA HIS A 184 7.05 10.66 10.60
C HIS A 184 8.06 10.72 11.78
N PRO A 185 8.85 9.67 12.06
CA PRO A 185 9.98 9.78 12.94
C PRO A 185 11.18 10.27 12.13
N SER A 186 11.27 11.58 11.94
CA SER A 186 12.51 12.22 11.45
C SER A 186 12.87 13.49 12.23
N SER A 187 12.47 13.61 13.50
CA SER A 187 12.73 14.84 14.27
C SER A 187 13.04 14.67 15.76
N ASP A 188 13.53 13.51 16.22
CA ASP A 188 14.00 13.37 17.60
C ASP A 188 15.49 12.97 17.63
N PHE A 189 16.33 13.79 17.00
CA PHE A 189 17.70 14.04 17.46
C PHE A 189 18.00 15.53 17.25
N PHE A 190 17.99 16.23 18.38
CA PHE A 190 18.01 17.69 18.64
C PHE A 190 16.67 18.44 18.56
#